data_AF-A0A3A0AKU2-F1
#
_entry.id   AF-A0A3A0AKU2-F1
#
_cell.length_a   1.000
_cell.length_b   1.000
_cell.length_c   1.000
_cell.angle_alpha   90.00
_cell.angle_beta   90.00
_cell.angle_gamma   90.00
#
_symmetry.space_group_name_H-M   'P 1'
#
loop_
_entity.id
_entity.type
_entity.pdbx_description
1 polymer ?
#
loop_
_entity_poly.entity_id
_entity_poly.type
_entity_poly.pdbx_seq_one_letter_code
_entity_poly.pdbx_strand_id
1 'polypeptide(L)'
;MGSAQREATFVAVGLVIVATLVLVYMFNEPNRRETAAQEKVQDSIDRATSMYIQYCLSCHGPDGLAGDGRRGVPLNTAQNQTTDPALGPERETIIRNTITRGRGEIMPAWGQSDGGPLNPQQVEDLVILIRHNEWEHVKEAAIAQSGGIPTPPPVPTVPSGPERGKQLFQQACVTCHISNDFPNGGVVGPNLTGLGAMEKTPQVGIPVTEADLIAWVTDPQSIKPGTTMPAKGGQTSWGDAEVKAVVEYLLSLK
;
A
#
# COMPACT_ATOMS: atom_id res chain seq x y z
N MET A 1 -12.49 51.40 64.13
CA MET A 1 -12.90 50.02 63.77
C MET A 1 -12.42 49.09 64.87
N GLY A 2 -13.32 48.26 65.41
CA GLY A 2 -12.93 47.22 66.38
C GLY A 2 -12.10 46.12 65.71
N SER A 3 -11.30 45.37 66.48
CA SER A 3 -10.45 44.26 65.99
C SER A 3 -11.24 43.28 65.10
N ALA A 4 -12.44 42.90 65.52
CA ALA A 4 -13.34 42.03 64.76
C ALA A 4 -13.71 42.56 63.37
N GLN A 5 -13.82 43.88 63.20
CA GLN A 5 -14.19 44.50 61.92
C GLN A 5 -13.03 44.49 60.91
N ARG A 6 -11.78 44.57 61.40
CA ARG A 6 -10.57 44.43 60.58
C ARG A 6 -10.39 42.99 60.10
N GLU A 7 -10.57 42.01 60.99
CA GLU A 7 -10.51 40.59 60.64
C GLU A 7 -11.58 40.21 59.59
N ALA A 8 -12.82 40.66 59.78
CA ALA A 8 -13.89 40.45 58.82
C ALA A 8 -13.59 41.07 57.44
N THR A 9 -12.94 42.24 57.41
CA THR A 9 -12.54 42.90 56.15
C THR A 9 -11.44 42.13 55.44
N PHE A 10 -10.43 41.63 56.16
CA PHE A 10 -9.36 40.81 55.55
C PHE A 10 -9.90 39.50 54.96
N VAL A 11 -10.81 38.83 55.67
CA VAL A 11 -11.47 37.61 55.18
C VAL A 11 -12.31 37.93 53.94
N ALA A 12 -13.12 38.99 53.97
CA ALA A 12 -13.95 39.38 52.83
C ALA A 12 -13.12 39.72 51.59
N VAL A 13 -12.05 40.51 51.75
CA VAL A 13 -11.13 40.84 50.64
C VAL A 13 -10.43 39.58 50.12
N GLY A 14 -9.97 38.69 51.02
CA GLY A 14 -9.39 37.41 50.64
C GLY A 14 -10.34 36.54 49.82
N LEU A 15 -11.61 36.42 50.25
CA LEU A 15 -12.64 35.68 49.52
C LEU A 15 -12.94 36.30 48.16
N VAL A 16 -13.00 37.64 48.05
CA VAL A 16 -13.20 38.33 46.77
C VAL A 16 -12.01 38.08 45.84
N ILE A 17 -10.77 38.11 46.34
CA ILE A 17 -9.59 37.80 45.52
C ILE A 17 -9.63 36.36 45.02
N VAL A 18 -9.90 35.39 45.91
CA VAL A 18 -10.01 33.98 45.53
C VAL A 18 -11.13 33.76 44.53
N ALA A 19 -12.33 34.31 44.78
CA ALA A 19 -13.45 34.23 43.86
C ALA A 19 -13.10 34.84 42.49
N THR A 20 -12.40 35.98 42.48
CA THR A 20 -11.93 36.62 41.24
C THR A 20 -10.95 35.72 40.48
N LEU A 21 -9.97 35.13 41.16
CA LEU A 21 -9.00 34.22 40.54
C LEU A 21 -9.67 32.95 39.99
N VAL A 22 -10.62 32.38 40.71
CA VAL A 22 -11.40 31.22 40.26
C VAL A 22 -12.21 31.58 39.01
N LEU A 23 -12.87 32.75 38.99
CA LEU A 23 -13.61 33.20 37.82
C LEU A 23 -12.69 33.39 36.61
N VAL A 24 -11.55 34.07 36.77
CA VAL A 24 -10.55 34.22 35.69
C VAL A 24 -10.08 32.86 35.18
N TYR A 25 -9.81 31.91 36.07
CA TYR A 25 -9.43 30.54 35.70
C TYR A 25 -10.55 29.82 34.93
N MET A 26 -11.81 29.94 35.37
CA MET A 26 -12.96 29.34 34.70
C MET A 26 -13.20 29.94 33.30
N PHE A 27 -13.03 31.25 33.14
CA PHE A 27 -13.14 31.90 31.83
C PHE A 27 -11.98 31.53 30.89
N ASN A 28 -10.78 31.26 31.43
CA ASN A 28 -9.62 30.82 30.63
C ASN A 28 -9.55 29.29 30.42
N GLU A 29 -10.39 28.53 31.12
CA GLU A 29 -10.43 27.06 31.04
C GLU A 29 -10.65 26.53 29.61
N PRO A 30 -11.58 27.07 28.79
CA PRO A 30 -11.76 26.62 27.41
C PRO A 30 -10.50 26.77 26.57
N ASN A 31 -9.82 27.92 26.65
CA ASN A 31 -8.60 28.20 25.87
C ASN A 31 -7.47 27.23 26.23
N ARG A 32 -7.30 26.94 27.52
CA ARG A 32 -6.31 25.95 27.96
C ARG A 32 -6.65 24.54 27.47
N ARG A 33 -7.93 24.16 27.49
CA ARG A 33 -8.35 22.84 26.98
C ARG A 33 -8.07 22.71 25.49
N GLU A 34 -8.33 23.76 24.72
CA GLU A 34 -8.01 23.80 23.29
C GLU A 34 -6.51 23.69 23.04
N THR A 35 -5.70 24.47 23.76
CA THR A 35 -4.22 24.41 23.65
C THR A 35 -3.70 23.01 23.98
N ALA A 36 -4.16 22.42 25.08
CA ALA A 36 -3.75 21.07 25.48
C ALA A 36 -4.25 19.98 24.50
N ALA A 37 -5.37 20.21 23.79
CA ALA A 37 -5.84 19.31 22.74
C ALA A 37 -4.97 19.41 21.48
N GLN A 38 -4.58 20.63 21.08
CA GLN A 38 -3.66 20.84 19.96
C GLN A 38 -2.28 20.24 20.23
N GLU A 39 -1.75 20.41 21.44
CA GLU A 39 -0.47 19.82 21.86
C GLU A 39 -0.49 18.29 21.74
N LYS A 40 -1.57 17.63 22.21
CA LYS A 40 -1.73 16.18 22.06
C LYS A 40 -1.79 15.71 20.61
N VAL A 41 -2.42 16.49 19.73
CA VAL A 41 -2.46 16.21 18.29
C VAL A 41 -1.06 16.31 17.71
N GLN A 42 -0.30 17.37 18.06
CA GLN A 42 1.07 17.52 17.60
C GLN A 42 1.96 16.37 18.08
N ASP A 43 1.89 16.01 19.37
CA ASP A 43 2.64 14.88 19.93
C ASP A 43 2.31 13.56 19.19
N SER A 44 1.06 13.39 18.78
CA SER A 44 0.62 12.25 18.00
C SER A 44 1.25 12.24 16.60
N ILE A 45 1.25 13.40 15.93
CA ILE A 45 1.85 13.61 14.62
C ILE A 45 3.37 13.35 14.67
N ASP A 46 4.06 13.81 15.70
CA ASP A 46 5.51 13.62 15.87
C ASP A 46 5.86 12.13 16.05
N ARG A 47 5.12 11.41 16.90
CA ARG A 47 5.28 9.95 17.07
C ARG A 47 4.98 9.21 15.77
N ALA A 48 3.88 9.58 15.11
CA ALA A 48 3.45 8.99 13.85
C ALA A 48 4.46 9.22 12.72
N THR A 49 5.12 10.37 12.68
CA THR A 49 6.08 10.73 11.64
C THR A 49 7.23 9.74 11.57
N SER A 50 7.81 9.38 12.72
CA SER A 50 8.90 8.37 12.76
C SER A 50 8.42 6.99 12.28
N MET A 51 7.20 6.59 12.67
CA MET A 51 6.60 5.33 12.23
C MET A 51 6.28 5.35 10.73
N TYR A 52 5.78 6.47 10.22
CA TYR A 52 5.46 6.66 8.81
C TYR A 52 6.71 6.57 7.94
N ILE A 53 7.79 7.25 8.35
CA ILE A 53 9.09 7.19 7.65
C ILE A 53 9.60 5.74 7.60
N GLN A 54 9.46 5.01 8.71
CA GLN A 54 9.94 3.63 8.80
C GLN A 54 9.12 2.62 7.98
N TYR A 55 7.79 2.71 8.02
CA TYR A 55 6.91 1.65 7.50
C TYR A 55 6.12 2.02 6.24
N CYS A 56 5.85 3.30 6.02
CA CYS A 56 4.87 3.74 5.01
C CYS A 56 5.51 4.52 3.85
N LEU A 57 6.57 5.29 4.13
CA LEU A 57 7.17 6.24 3.19
C LEU A 57 7.71 5.57 1.92
N SER A 58 8.19 4.33 2.00
CA SER A 58 8.70 3.60 0.84
C SER A 58 7.65 3.41 -0.26
N CYS A 59 6.37 3.31 0.11
CA CYS A 59 5.27 3.14 -0.84
C CYS A 59 4.43 4.41 -1.02
N HIS A 60 4.21 5.20 0.03
CA HIS A 60 3.31 6.34 -0.01
C HIS A 60 3.99 7.71 -0.25
N GLY A 61 5.32 7.74 -0.20
CA GLY A 61 6.11 8.96 -0.44
C GLY A 61 6.18 9.88 0.78
N PRO A 62 7.17 10.80 0.81
CA PRO A 62 7.35 11.73 1.93
C PRO A 62 6.25 12.80 2.02
N ASP A 63 5.58 13.11 0.91
CA ASP A 63 4.49 14.08 0.80
C ASP A 63 3.10 13.44 0.92
N GLY A 64 3.05 12.12 1.09
CA GLY A 64 1.82 11.34 1.10
C GLY A 64 1.07 11.34 -0.23
N LEU A 65 1.59 11.85 -1.35
CA LEU A 65 0.87 11.93 -2.62
C LEU A 65 1.05 10.69 -3.51
N ALA A 66 2.13 9.95 -3.28
CA ALA A 66 2.57 8.77 -4.02
C ALA A 66 2.52 8.90 -5.57
N GLY A 67 3.55 9.53 -6.13
CA GLY A 67 4.11 9.36 -7.47
C GLY A 67 5.63 9.06 -7.39
N ASP A 68 6.38 9.14 -8.49
CA ASP A 68 7.83 8.78 -8.60
C ASP A 68 8.16 7.27 -8.55
N GLY A 69 7.34 6.43 -9.19
CA GLY A 69 7.60 4.98 -9.29
C GLY A 69 7.25 4.18 -8.02
N ARG A 70 6.64 4.82 -7.03
CA ARG A 70 6.09 4.14 -5.85
C ARG A 70 4.73 3.51 -6.15
N ARG A 71 4.37 2.48 -5.39
CA ARG A 71 3.13 1.68 -5.57
C ARG A 71 1.98 2.08 -4.64
N GLY A 72 2.22 2.93 -3.65
CA GLY A 72 1.18 3.37 -2.71
C GLY A 72 0.17 4.27 -3.39
N VAL A 73 -1.04 4.30 -2.84
CA VAL A 73 -2.06 5.28 -3.24
C VAL A 73 -1.82 6.63 -2.54
N PRO A 74 -2.32 7.75 -3.09
CA PRO A 74 -2.27 9.05 -2.42
C PRO A 74 -3.00 9.02 -1.07
N LEU A 75 -2.29 9.40 -0.02
CA LEU A 75 -2.79 9.62 1.34
C LEU A 75 -3.05 11.10 1.63
N ASN A 76 -2.27 12.01 1.03
CA ASN A 76 -2.48 13.44 1.11
C ASN A 76 -3.61 13.84 0.16
N THR A 77 -4.85 13.72 0.65
CA THR A 77 -6.06 14.00 -0.13
C THR A 77 -7.08 14.72 0.73
N ALA A 78 -7.86 15.60 0.11
CA ALA A 78 -8.99 16.28 0.77
C ALA A 78 -9.99 15.28 1.37
N GLN A 79 -10.14 14.09 0.76
CA GLN A 79 -11.02 13.05 1.30
C GLN A 79 -10.48 12.49 2.62
N ASN A 80 -9.17 12.25 2.72
CA ASN A 80 -8.54 11.86 3.98
C ASN A 80 -8.56 12.98 5.01
N GLN A 81 -8.54 14.24 4.60
CA GLN A 81 -8.46 15.40 5.51
C GLN A 81 -9.82 16.03 5.81
N THR A 82 -10.93 15.39 5.39
CA THR A 82 -12.27 15.96 5.55
C THR A 82 -12.58 16.25 7.03
N THR A 83 -13.06 17.45 7.35
CA THR A 83 -13.53 17.83 8.68
C THR A 83 -15.05 17.82 8.77
N ASP A 84 -15.73 17.31 7.75
CA ASP A 84 -17.19 17.17 7.73
C ASP A 84 -17.65 16.27 8.89
N PRO A 85 -18.57 16.70 9.77
CA PRO A 85 -19.00 15.91 10.91
C PRO A 85 -19.68 14.57 10.57
N ALA A 86 -20.27 14.45 9.38
CA ALA A 86 -20.90 13.22 8.91
C ALA A 86 -19.88 12.28 8.24
N LEU A 87 -18.97 12.81 7.42
CA LEU A 87 -18.02 11.99 6.64
C LEU A 87 -16.71 11.71 7.38
N GLY A 88 -16.33 12.58 8.33
CA GLY A 88 -15.09 12.50 9.07
C GLY A 88 -14.94 11.21 9.87
N PRO A 89 -15.91 10.81 10.71
CA PRO A 89 -15.82 9.58 11.49
C PRO A 89 -15.79 8.31 10.63
N GLU A 90 -16.56 8.30 9.54
CA GLU A 90 -16.55 7.20 8.58
C GLU A 90 -15.17 7.09 7.92
N ARG A 91 -14.61 8.22 7.47
CA ARG A 91 -13.29 8.21 6.85
C ARG A 91 -12.19 7.76 7.80
N GLU A 92 -12.25 8.20 9.06
CA GLU A 92 -11.34 7.74 10.11
C GLU A 92 -11.38 6.23 10.25
N THR A 93 -12.57 5.67 10.30
CA THR A 93 -12.80 4.22 10.41
C THR A 93 -12.23 3.48 9.21
N ILE A 94 -12.41 4.02 8.00
CA ILE A 94 -11.84 3.45 6.77
C ILE A 94 -10.31 3.44 6.83
N ILE A 95 -9.67 4.56 7.19
CA ILE A 95 -8.21 4.67 7.27
C ILE A 95 -7.68 3.71 8.35
N ARG A 96 -8.26 3.75 9.55
CA ARG A 96 -7.91 2.87 10.67
C ARG A 96 -7.96 1.40 10.27
N ASN A 97 -9.09 0.97 9.72
CA ASN A 97 -9.25 -0.41 9.28
C ASN A 97 -8.24 -0.77 8.18
N THR A 98 -8.03 0.12 7.20
CA THR A 98 -7.06 -0.13 6.12
C THR A 98 -5.64 -0.34 6.65
N ILE A 99 -5.22 0.43 7.66
CA ILE A 99 -3.90 0.25 8.30
C ILE A 99 -3.88 -1.04 9.12
N THR A 100 -4.89 -1.26 9.96
CA THR A 100 -4.92 -2.41 10.88
C THR A 100 -4.83 -3.73 10.13
N ARG A 101 -5.67 -3.92 9.11
CA ARG A 101 -5.89 -5.23 8.47
C ARG A 101 -5.44 -5.30 7.01
N GLY A 102 -4.83 -4.23 6.50
CA GLY A 102 -4.31 -4.16 5.14
C GLY A 102 -5.40 -4.01 4.07
N ARG A 103 -4.96 -3.88 2.81
CA ARG A 103 -5.83 -3.77 1.64
C ARG A 103 -5.16 -4.31 0.38
N GLY A 104 -5.75 -5.35 -0.20
CA GLY A 104 -5.22 -5.99 -1.40
C GLY A 104 -3.89 -6.72 -1.16
N GLU A 105 -3.15 -6.98 -2.23
CA GLU A 105 -1.89 -7.74 -2.15
C GLU A 105 -0.66 -6.86 -1.79
N ILE A 106 -0.77 -5.54 -2.00
CA ILE A 106 0.36 -4.61 -1.86
C ILE A 106 0.47 -4.02 -0.45
N MET A 107 -0.67 -3.74 0.20
CA MET A 107 -0.70 -3.12 1.52
C MET A 107 -1.00 -4.20 2.58
N PRO A 108 0.01 -4.67 3.33
CA PRO A 108 -0.18 -5.70 4.35
C PRO A 108 -0.94 -5.16 5.56
N ALA A 109 -1.35 -6.06 6.44
CA ALA A 109 -1.85 -5.71 7.76
C ALA A 109 -0.70 -5.17 8.65
N TRP A 110 -0.92 -4.01 9.27
CA TRP A 110 0.05 -3.40 10.18
C TRP A 110 -0.36 -3.50 11.64
N GLY A 111 -1.65 -3.70 11.93
CA GLY A 111 -2.16 -3.83 13.28
C GLY A 111 -1.83 -5.19 13.90
N GLN A 112 -1.47 -5.19 15.18
CA GLN A 112 -1.19 -6.41 15.96
C GLN A 112 -2.35 -7.41 15.98
N SER A 113 -3.60 -6.93 15.87
CA SER A 113 -4.77 -7.80 15.78
C SER A 113 -4.78 -8.71 14.55
N ASP A 114 -4.07 -8.31 13.50
CA ASP A 114 -4.06 -8.96 12.19
C ASP A 114 -2.62 -9.38 11.79
N GLY A 115 -1.74 -9.52 12.79
CA GLY A 115 -0.37 -10.05 12.63
C GLY A 115 0.69 -9.01 12.27
N GLY A 116 0.35 -7.72 12.25
CA GLY A 116 1.30 -6.64 12.05
C GLY A 116 2.02 -6.19 13.33
N PRO A 117 3.03 -5.29 13.23
CA PRO A 117 3.84 -4.90 14.38
C PRO A 117 3.21 -3.80 15.26
N LEU A 118 2.23 -3.06 14.74
CA LEU A 118 1.73 -1.82 15.37
C LEU A 118 0.60 -2.08 16.37
N ASN A 119 0.73 -1.51 17.56
CA ASN A 119 -0.32 -1.54 18.56
C ASN A 119 -1.47 -0.56 18.22
N PRO A 120 -2.64 -0.64 18.89
CA PRO A 120 -3.78 0.22 18.58
C PRO A 120 -3.51 1.73 18.67
N GLN A 121 -2.67 2.15 19.61
CA GLN A 121 -2.30 3.57 19.74
C GLN A 121 -1.40 4.03 18.60
N GLN A 122 -0.48 3.19 18.15
CA GLN A 122 0.40 3.50 17.01
C GLN A 122 -0.40 3.60 15.71
N VAL A 123 -1.40 2.74 15.52
CA VAL A 123 -2.35 2.87 14.40
C VAL A 123 -3.12 4.18 14.51
N GLU A 124 -3.57 4.54 15.71
CA GLU A 124 -4.27 5.81 15.93
C GLU A 124 -3.42 7.03 15.60
N ASP A 125 -2.17 7.05 16.05
CA ASP A 125 -1.25 8.15 15.76
C ASP A 125 -1.06 8.32 14.24
N LEU A 126 -0.96 7.22 13.49
CA LEU A 126 -0.89 7.25 12.01
C LEU A 126 -2.18 7.73 11.36
N VAL A 127 -3.35 7.37 11.92
CA VAL A 127 -4.64 7.90 11.45
C VAL A 127 -4.64 9.41 11.61
N ILE A 128 -4.30 9.93 12.81
CA ILE A 128 -4.23 11.36 13.09
C ILE A 128 -3.31 12.08 12.09
N LEU A 129 -2.11 11.54 11.84
CA LEU A 129 -1.19 12.08 10.84
C LEU A 129 -1.84 12.23 9.45
N ILE A 130 -2.50 11.18 8.95
CA ILE A 130 -3.13 11.18 7.63
C ILE A 130 -4.30 12.18 7.55
N ARG A 131 -5.00 12.42 8.68
CA ARG A 131 -6.13 13.35 8.77
C ARG A 131 -5.71 14.83 8.84
N HIS A 132 -4.56 15.14 9.43
CA HIS A 132 -4.21 16.51 9.85
C HIS A 132 -3.38 17.35 8.87
N ASN A 133 -3.09 16.85 7.66
CA ASN A 133 -2.40 17.60 6.59
C ASN A 133 -1.02 18.20 6.96
N GLU A 134 -0.29 17.56 7.88
CA GLU A 134 1.07 17.96 8.28
C GLU A 134 2.16 17.28 7.43
N TRP A 135 1.93 17.16 6.11
CA TRP A 135 2.84 16.41 5.22
C TRP A 135 4.19 17.08 5.00
N GLU A 136 4.28 18.41 5.12
CA GLU A 136 5.58 19.10 5.09
C GLU A 136 6.45 18.72 6.30
N HIS A 137 5.86 18.56 7.49
CA HIS A 137 6.59 18.09 8.67
C HIS A 137 7.18 16.68 8.44
N VAL A 138 6.40 15.77 7.85
CA VAL A 138 6.86 14.42 7.49
C VAL A 138 8.03 14.47 6.51
N LYS A 139 7.91 15.31 5.48
CA LYS A 139 8.93 15.47 4.45
C LYS A 139 10.22 16.06 5.01
N GLU A 140 10.15 17.08 5.86
CA GLU A 140 11.30 17.66 6.55
C GLU A 140 12.00 16.63 7.45
N ALA A 141 11.23 15.89 8.26
CA ALA A 141 11.76 14.84 9.12
C ALA A 141 12.42 13.71 8.30
N ALA A 142 11.83 13.31 7.17
CA ALA A 142 12.39 12.31 6.28
C ALA A 142 13.73 12.76 5.67
N ILE A 143 13.82 14.02 5.23
CA ILE A 143 15.06 14.60 4.70
C ILE A 143 16.14 14.66 5.77
N ALA A 144 15.78 15.11 6.98
CA ALA A 144 16.71 15.19 8.11
C ALA A 144 17.29 13.81 8.49
N GLN A 145 16.47 12.76 8.45
CA GLN A 145 16.91 11.40 8.79
C GLN A 145 17.75 10.72 7.71
N SER A 146 17.49 11.02 6.42
CA SER A 146 18.09 10.30 5.29
C SER A 146 19.13 11.09 4.51
N GLY A 147 19.35 12.38 4.82
CA GLY A 147 20.31 13.24 4.13
C GLY A 147 19.87 13.70 2.74
N GLY A 148 18.60 13.53 2.38
CA GLY A 148 18.00 13.90 1.09
C GLY A 148 16.56 13.40 0.99
N ILE A 149 15.87 13.61 -0.14
CA ILE A 149 14.57 12.95 -0.34
C ILE A 149 14.85 11.46 -0.51
N PRO A 150 14.28 10.55 0.31
CA PRO A 150 14.51 9.13 0.16
C PRO A 150 14.11 8.71 -1.27
N THR A 151 15.08 8.36 -2.10
CA THR A 151 14.80 7.79 -3.42
C THR A 151 14.11 6.45 -3.21
N PRO A 152 13.00 6.17 -3.91
CA PRO A 152 12.31 4.91 -3.72
C PRO A 152 13.28 3.75 -3.99
N PRO A 153 13.22 2.66 -3.20
CA PRO A 153 13.92 1.45 -3.58
C PRO A 153 13.46 1.07 -4.99
N PRO A 154 14.36 0.66 -5.90
CA PRO A 154 13.94 0.21 -7.23
C PRO A 154 12.84 -0.83 -7.03
N VAL A 155 11.69 -0.61 -7.69
CA VAL A 155 10.58 -1.57 -7.65
C VAL A 155 11.19 -2.93 -7.98
N PRO A 156 11.02 -3.97 -7.14
CA PRO A 156 11.35 -5.31 -7.56
C PRO A 156 10.52 -5.55 -8.81
N THR A 157 11.16 -5.54 -9.97
CA THR A 157 10.52 -5.91 -11.22
C THR A 157 10.10 -7.36 -11.03
N VAL A 158 8.86 -7.59 -10.63
CA VAL A 158 8.14 -8.76 -11.11
C VAL A 158 8.22 -8.58 -12.62
N PRO A 159 9.00 -9.41 -13.33
CA PRO A 159 9.09 -9.23 -14.77
C PRO A 159 7.67 -9.29 -15.31
N SER A 160 7.35 -8.39 -16.23
CA SER A 160 6.13 -8.40 -17.04
C SER A 160 6.52 -8.82 -18.45
N GLY A 161 5.55 -9.00 -19.35
CA GLY A 161 5.88 -9.28 -20.74
C GLY A 161 6.57 -10.64 -20.95
N PRO A 162 7.41 -10.75 -21.99
CA PRO A 162 8.16 -11.97 -22.30
C PRO A 162 9.03 -12.50 -21.16
N GLU A 163 9.58 -11.64 -20.31
CA GLU A 163 10.40 -12.05 -19.16
C GLU A 163 9.57 -12.76 -18.09
N ARG A 164 8.31 -12.32 -17.87
CA ARG A 164 7.36 -13.02 -17.00
C ARG A 164 7.00 -14.37 -17.59
N GLY A 165 6.71 -14.36 -18.89
CA GLY A 165 6.38 -15.55 -19.66
C GLY A 165 7.47 -16.59 -19.58
N LYS A 166 8.74 -16.20 -19.68
CA LYS A 166 9.90 -17.08 -19.55
C LYS A 166 9.94 -17.79 -18.20
N GLN A 167 9.67 -17.08 -17.10
CA GLN A 167 9.63 -17.67 -15.76
C GLN A 167 8.46 -18.66 -15.61
N LEU A 168 7.27 -18.28 -16.09
CA LEU A 168 6.09 -19.15 -16.08
C LEU A 168 6.29 -20.38 -16.97
N PHE A 169 6.95 -20.22 -18.12
CA PHE A 169 7.33 -21.30 -19.02
C PHE A 169 8.27 -22.30 -18.32
N GLN A 170 9.25 -21.81 -17.57
CA GLN A 170 10.12 -22.66 -16.76
C GLN A 170 9.36 -23.43 -15.67
N GLN A 171 8.28 -22.87 -15.13
CA GLN A 171 7.51 -23.51 -14.06
C GLN A 171 6.60 -24.63 -14.56
N ALA A 172 6.02 -24.49 -15.75
CA ALA A 172 4.96 -25.40 -16.21
C ALA A 172 5.24 -26.05 -17.57
N CYS A 173 5.94 -25.37 -18.48
CA CYS A 173 6.03 -25.78 -19.88
C CYS A 173 7.32 -26.54 -20.19
N VAL A 174 8.43 -26.20 -19.51
CA VAL A 174 9.76 -26.79 -19.76
C VAL A 174 9.81 -28.30 -19.47
N THR A 175 8.93 -28.81 -18.61
CA THR A 175 8.83 -30.25 -18.33
C THR A 175 8.49 -31.07 -19.59
N CYS A 176 7.81 -30.46 -20.55
CA CYS A 176 7.39 -31.12 -21.79
C CYS A 176 8.02 -30.50 -23.04
N HIS A 177 8.39 -29.22 -23.04
CA HIS A 177 8.86 -28.50 -24.22
C HIS A 177 10.30 -28.02 -24.09
N ILE A 178 11.02 -28.09 -25.22
CA ILE A 178 12.30 -27.39 -25.43
C ILE A 178 12.02 -26.00 -26.03
N SER A 179 12.87 -25.01 -25.73
CA SER A 179 12.89 -23.69 -26.36
C SER A 179 14.31 -23.12 -26.44
N ASN A 180 14.52 -21.99 -27.12
CA ASN A 180 15.83 -21.32 -27.24
C ASN A 180 16.51 -21.14 -25.88
N ASP A 181 15.75 -20.72 -24.87
CA ASP A 181 16.26 -20.44 -23.52
C ASP A 181 16.34 -21.68 -22.62
N PHE A 182 15.63 -22.76 -23.00
CA PHE A 182 15.57 -24.00 -22.23
C PHE A 182 15.88 -25.20 -23.15
N PRO A 183 17.15 -25.34 -23.61
CA PRO A 183 17.54 -26.38 -24.57
C PRO A 183 17.45 -27.80 -24.01
N ASN A 184 17.49 -27.95 -22.67
CA ASN A 184 17.39 -29.22 -21.96
C ASN A 184 15.96 -29.49 -21.44
N GLY A 185 14.94 -28.87 -22.03
CA GLY A 185 13.54 -29.13 -21.70
C GLY A 185 13.09 -30.54 -22.08
N GLY A 186 11.85 -30.86 -21.74
CA GLY A 186 11.25 -32.15 -22.07
C GLY A 186 11.05 -32.34 -23.58
N VAL A 187 10.98 -33.61 -23.99
CA VAL A 187 10.78 -34.02 -25.39
C VAL A 187 9.38 -34.62 -25.63
N VAL A 188 8.49 -34.51 -24.64
CA VAL A 188 7.10 -34.99 -24.75
C VAL A 188 6.30 -34.09 -25.69
N GLY A 189 6.48 -32.79 -25.55
CA GLY A 189 5.97 -31.77 -26.46
C GLY A 189 6.99 -31.44 -27.55
N PRO A 190 6.54 -30.82 -28.66
CA PRO A 190 7.44 -30.37 -29.73
C PRO A 190 8.44 -29.32 -29.23
N ASN A 191 9.60 -29.27 -29.90
CA ASN A 191 10.57 -28.21 -29.71
C ASN A 191 10.00 -26.89 -30.24
N LEU A 192 9.91 -25.88 -29.36
CA LEU A 192 9.34 -24.56 -29.64
C LEU A 192 10.42 -23.53 -30.04
N THR A 193 11.66 -23.97 -30.24
CA THR A 193 12.74 -23.10 -30.69
C THR A 193 12.37 -22.41 -32.00
N GLY A 194 12.47 -21.08 -32.04
CA GLY A 194 12.13 -20.26 -33.20
C GLY A 194 10.63 -20.19 -33.53
N LEU A 195 9.74 -20.60 -32.61
CA LEU A 195 8.29 -20.62 -32.85
C LEU A 195 7.75 -19.25 -33.29
N GLY A 196 8.18 -18.17 -32.65
CA GLY A 196 7.75 -16.79 -32.93
C GLY A 196 8.16 -16.26 -34.31
N ALA A 197 9.06 -16.95 -35.02
CA ALA A 197 9.41 -16.64 -36.41
C ALA A 197 8.56 -17.42 -37.44
N MET A 198 7.72 -18.37 -37.01
CA MET A 198 6.90 -19.19 -37.89
C MET A 198 5.56 -18.52 -38.20
N GLU A 199 4.97 -18.79 -39.37
CA GLU A 199 3.61 -18.33 -39.68
C GLU A 199 2.53 -19.22 -39.03
N LYS A 200 2.82 -20.52 -38.91
CA LYS A 200 1.92 -21.53 -38.34
C LYS A 200 2.68 -22.54 -37.50
N THR A 201 2.01 -23.06 -36.48
CA THR A 201 2.50 -24.15 -35.63
C THR A 201 2.60 -25.46 -36.44
N PRO A 202 3.75 -26.17 -36.45
CA PRO A 202 3.91 -27.34 -37.31
C PRO A 202 3.02 -28.54 -36.95
N GLN A 203 2.79 -28.79 -35.66
CA GLN A 203 2.05 -29.97 -35.18
C GLN A 203 0.55 -29.70 -34.95
N VAL A 204 0.16 -28.44 -34.75
CA VAL A 204 -1.22 -28.06 -34.45
C VAL A 204 -1.89 -27.41 -35.67
N GLY A 205 -1.15 -26.68 -36.49
CA GLY A 205 -1.65 -26.06 -37.72
C GLY A 205 -2.33 -24.70 -37.53
N ILE A 206 -2.34 -24.16 -36.30
CA ILE A 206 -2.86 -22.82 -36.01
C ILE A 206 -1.84 -21.73 -36.37
N PRO A 207 -2.29 -20.50 -36.70
CA PRO A 207 -1.40 -19.37 -36.88
C PRO A 207 -0.61 -19.05 -35.62
N VAL A 208 0.62 -18.56 -35.79
CA VAL A 208 1.44 -18.04 -34.67
C VAL A 208 1.08 -16.57 -34.45
N THR A 209 -0.10 -16.36 -33.87
CA THR A 209 -0.54 -15.03 -33.41
C THR A 209 -0.83 -15.08 -31.92
N GLU A 210 -0.82 -13.93 -31.26
CA GLU A 210 -1.14 -13.84 -29.84
C GLU A 210 -2.52 -14.44 -29.52
N ALA A 211 -3.54 -14.10 -30.30
CA ALA A 211 -4.90 -14.59 -30.08
C ALA A 211 -5.00 -16.12 -30.24
N ASP A 212 -4.40 -16.68 -31.29
CA ASP A 212 -4.45 -18.11 -31.57
C ASP A 212 -3.67 -18.93 -30.52
N LEU A 213 -2.51 -18.42 -30.09
CA LEU A 213 -1.72 -19.07 -29.06
C LEU A 213 -2.35 -18.94 -27.67
N ILE A 214 -3.03 -17.84 -27.34
CA ILE A 214 -3.82 -17.72 -26.09
C ILE A 214 -4.94 -18.76 -26.09
N ALA A 215 -5.69 -18.88 -27.20
CA ALA A 215 -6.75 -19.86 -27.32
C ALA A 215 -6.21 -21.29 -27.16
N TRP A 216 -5.08 -21.59 -27.82
CA TRP A 216 -4.40 -22.88 -27.72
C TRP A 216 -3.92 -23.20 -26.30
N VAL A 217 -3.21 -22.30 -25.64
CA VAL A 217 -2.69 -22.54 -24.29
C VAL A 217 -3.83 -22.63 -23.28
N THR A 218 -4.93 -21.91 -23.48
CA THR A 218 -6.09 -21.90 -22.57
C THR A 218 -6.87 -23.21 -22.65
N ASP A 219 -7.21 -23.66 -23.86
CA ASP A 219 -8.00 -24.88 -24.06
C ASP A 219 -7.53 -25.67 -25.31
N PRO A 220 -6.44 -26.46 -25.19
CA PRO A 220 -5.92 -27.25 -26.29
C PRO A 220 -6.91 -28.28 -26.84
N GLN A 221 -7.81 -28.82 -26.01
CA GLN A 221 -8.76 -29.85 -26.42
C GLN A 221 -9.83 -29.29 -27.36
N SER A 222 -10.23 -28.03 -27.18
CA SER A 222 -11.17 -27.36 -28.07
C SER A 222 -10.64 -27.18 -29.50
N ILE A 223 -9.32 -27.03 -29.64
CA ILE A 223 -8.66 -26.79 -30.93
C ILE A 223 -8.18 -28.09 -31.57
N LYS A 224 -7.58 -28.99 -30.80
CA LYS A 224 -7.10 -30.30 -31.28
C LYS A 224 -7.53 -31.41 -30.31
N PRO A 225 -8.74 -31.96 -30.49
CA PRO A 225 -9.24 -33.05 -29.65
C PRO A 225 -8.27 -34.23 -29.61
N GLY A 226 -7.99 -34.74 -28.40
CA GLY A 226 -7.07 -35.85 -28.18
C GLY A 226 -5.59 -35.46 -28.09
N THR A 227 -5.26 -34.16 -28.09
CA THR A 227 -3.90 -33.70 -27.76
C THR A 227 -3.51 -34.07 -26.33
N THR A 228 -2.24 -34.37 -26.08
CA THR A 228 -1.72 -34.62 -24.73
C THR A 228 -1.39 -33.33 -23.99
N MET A 229 -1.37 -32.18 -24.69
CA MET A 229 -1.11 -30.89 -24.05
C MET A 229 -2.26 -30.51 -23.11
N PRO A 230 -2.00 -30.35 -21.79
CA PRO A 230 -3.03 -29.93 -20.85
C PRO A 230 -3.30 -28.43 -20.97
N ALA A 231 -4.52 -28.01 -20.62
CA ALA A 231 -4.87 -26.61 -20.46
C ALA A 231 -3.90 -25.91 -19.50
N LYS A 232 -3.38 -24.75 -19.92
CA LYS A 232 -2.45 -23.89 -19.16
C LYS A 232 -1.21 -24.65 -18.65
N GLY A 233 -0.74 -25.66 -19.38
CA GLY A 233 0.39 -26.49 -18.94
C GLY A 233 0.10 -27.31 -17.68
N GLY A 234 -1.18 -27.55 -17.37
CA GLY A 234 -1.63 -28.24 -16.16
C GLY A 234 -1.85 -27.32 -14.95
N GLN A 235 -1.67 -26.00 -15.11
CA GLN A 235 -1.81 -25.03 -14.03
C GLN A 235 -3.24 -24.52 -13.94
N THR A 236 -4.03 -25.14 -13.05
CA THR A 236 -5.45 -24.79 -12.85
C THR A 236 -5.66 -23.44 -12.18
N SER A 237 -4.65 -22.90 -11.50
CA SER A 237 -4.68 -21.61 -10.81
C SER A 237 -4.36 -20.40 -11.70
N TRP A 238 -3.87 -20.62 -12.93
CA TRP A 238 -3.47 -19.53 -13.82
C TRP A 238 -4.69 -18.78 -14.39
N GLY A 239 -4.64 -17.45 -14.34
CA GLY A 239 -5.60 -16.56 -14.98
C GLY A 239 -5.14 -16.11 -16.37
N ASP A 240 -5.86 -15.16 -16.94
CA ASP A 240 -5.61 -14.65 -18.29
C ASP A 240 -4.25 -13.94 -18.39
N ALA A 241 -3.80 -13.30 -17.30
CA ALA A 241 -2.54 -12.59 -17.24
C ALA A 241 -1.34 -13.54 -17.37
N GLU A 242 -1.35 -14.69 -16.69
CA GLU A 242 -0.29 -15.70 -16.80
C GLU A 242 -0.23 -16.32 -18.20
N VAL A 243 -1.39 -16.66 -18.76
CA VAL A 243 -1.48 -17.22 -20.12
C VAL A 243 -0.94 -16.22 -21.14
N LYS A 244 -1.37 -14.96 -21.06
CA LYS A 244 -0.89 -13.90 -21.95
C LYS A 244 0.62 -13.74 -21.86
N ALA A 245 1.18 -13.66 -20.65
CA ALA A 245 2.62 -13.51 -20.46
C ALA A 245 3.41 -14.68 -21.09
N VAL A 246 2.97 -15.93 -20.92
CA VAL A 246 3.62 -17.09 -21.56
C VAL A 246 3.53 -17.00 -23.08
N VAL A 247 2.40 -16.55 -23.64
CA VAL A 247 2.26 -16.39 -25.09
C VAL A 247 3.17 -15.28 -25.63
N GLU A 248 3.29 -14.15 -24.94
CA GLU A 248 4.24 -13.08 -25.29
C GLU A 248 5.69 -13.61 -25.31
N TYR A 249 6.05 -14.52 -24.39
CA TYR A 249 7.33 -15.23 -24.44
C TYR A 249 7.43 -16.18 -25.64
N LEU A 250 6.40 -16.97 -25.94
CA LEU A 250 6.42 -17.88 -27.10
C LEU A 250 6.62 -17.12 -28.42
N LEU A 251 6.01 -15.93 -28.54
CA LEU A 251 6.16 -15.05 -29.70
C LEU A 251 7.55 -14.40 -29.78
N SER A 252 8.29 -14.33 -28.69
CA SER A 252 9.65 -13.76 -28.68
C SER A 252 10.73 -14.76 -29.11
N LEU A 253 10.41 -16.06 -29.16
CA LEU A 253 11.32 -17.13 -29.60
C LEU A 253 11.58 -17.05 -31.11
N LYS A 254 12.74 -16.51 -31.51
CA LYS A 254 13.17 -16.40 -32.92
C LYS A 254 14.29 -17.37 -33.27
#